data_AF-A0A6J5ACM6-F1
#
_entry.id   AF-A0A6J5ACM6-F1
#
_cell.length_a   1.000
_cell.length_b   1.000
_cell.length_c   1.000
_cell.angle_alpha   90.00
_cell.angle_beta   90.00
_cell.angle_gamma   90.00
#
_symmetry.space_group_name_H-M   'P 1'
#
loop_
_entity.id
_entity.type
_entity.pdbx_description
1 polymer ?
#
loop_
_entity_poly.entity_id
_entity_poly.type
_entity_poly.pdbx_seq_one_letter_code
_entity_poly.pdbx_strand_id
1 'polypeptide(L)'
;MSNARGALSFFNATAGAIRRHGRAMLAAAPWSLAVFLLSLPFAILAASLYWLKGGLFLLFALVNLIAFSRMTFAWHRVIARADDTRIDAGGSTAQAWHLVMLGLLAVVVTALARATGDLPYVLFALMNGPASGLFFAVLVPVVLVLWLPILYGLALLAPALPRAAVTGATGLRGVRAAMPYPRWPLMLALGILVSAGGLAHSALYEYLGYAVDGGPYWIVAYLTLFIVMTFVVGAMVSVAYRDGAPARPAPDKGGDSDSIKDAATAP
;
A
#
# COMPACT_ATOMS: atom_id res chain seq x y z
N MET A 1 -11.24 10.82 24.34
CA MET A 1 -9.89 10.34 24.70
C MET A 1 -9.52 8.95 24.12
N SER A 2 -10.24 8.40 23.12
CA SER A 2 -10.00 7.04 22.59
C SER A 2 -9.13 6.96 21.32
N ASN A 3 -9.13 7.98 20.45
CA ASN A 3 -8.46 7.93 19.13
C ASN A 3 -6.93 7.93 19.19
N ALA A 4 -6.32 8.65 20.14
CA ALA A 4 -4.86 8.74 20.26
C ALA A 4 -4.25 7.42 20.78
N ARG A 5 -4.91 6.79 21.77
CA ARG A 5 -4.49 5.47 22.29
C ARG A 5 -4.64 4.38 21.24
N GLY A 6 -5.74 4.39 20.47
CA GLY A 6 -5.96 3.45 19.36
C GLY A 6 -4.93 3.60 18.22
N ALA A 7 -4.42 4.81 18.00
CA ALA A 7 -3.35 5.03 17.03
C ALA A 7 -2.00 4.54 17.55
N LEU A 8 -1.68 4.83 18.81
CA LEU A 8 -0.47 4.32 19.47
C LEU A 8 -0.44 2.79 19.48
N SER A 9 -1.57 2.14 19.76
CA SER A 9 -1.66 0.67 19.69
C SER A 9 -1.42 0.16 18.27
N PHE A 10 -1.92 0.86 17.24
CA PHE A 10 -1.69 0.48 15.85
C PHE A 10 -0.22 0.62 15.43
N PHE A 11 0.44 1.72 15.82
CA PHE A 11 1.87 1.90 15.59
C PHE A 11 2.70 0.84 16.32
N ASN A 12 2.36 0.53 17.57
CA ASN A 12 3.04 -0.50 18.35
C ASN A 12 2.85 -1.90 17.75
N ALA A 13 1.63 -2.23 17.31
CA ALA A 13 1.34 -3.50 16.64
C ALA A 13 2.13 -3.63 15.33
N THR A 14 2.19 -2.55 14.54
CA THR A 14 2.99 -2.47 13.31
C THR A 14 4.49 -2.63 13.59
N ALA A 15 5.03 -1.88 14.55
CA ALA A 15 6.44 -1.97 14.94
C ALA A 15 6.79 -3.37 15.46
N GLY A 16 5.90 -4.00 16.22
CA GLY A 16 6.05 -5.39 16.68
C GLY A 16 6.04 -6.38 15.53
N ALA A 17 5.15 -6.21 14.54
CA ALA A 17 5.11 -7.06 13.34
C ALA A 17 6.41 -6.92 12.52
N ILE A 18 6.88 -5.69 12.31
CA ILE A 18 8.15 -5.40 11.60
C ILE A 18 9.34 -6.04 12.32
N ARG A 19 9.44 -5.89 13.66
CA ARG A 19 10.53 -6.50 14.43
C ARG A 19 10.54 -8.02 14.35
N ARG A 20 9.37 -8.65 14.39
CA ARG A 20 9.25 -10.12 14.38
C ARG A 20 9.39 -10.72 12.98
N HIS A 21 8.83 -10.08 11.96
CA HIS A 21 8.69 -10.66 10.63
C HIS A 21 9.51 -9.95 9.55
N GLY A 22 10.18 -8.83 9.86
CA GLY A 22 10.85 -8.02 8.85
C GLY A 22 11.94 -8.77 8.08
N ARG A 23 12.72 -9.61 8.76
CA ARG A 23 13.72 -10.48 8.09
C ARG A 23 13.04 -11.50 7.17
N ALA A 24 11.94 -12.11 7.62
CA ALA A 24 11.16 -13.06 6.82
C ALA A 24 10.50 -12.39 5.61
N MET A 25 10.02 -11.14 5.75
CA MET A 25 9.48 -10.37 4.64
C MET A 25 10.56 -10.08 3.58
N LEU A 26 11.73 -9.61 3.99
CA LEU A 26 12.85 -9.39 3.07
C LEU A 26 13.31 -10.68 2.37
N ALA A 27 13.28 -11.81 3.08
CA ALA A 27 13.65 -13.12 2.54
C ALA A 27 12.55 -13.78 1.69
N ALA A 28 11.30 -13.33 1.78
CA ALA A 28 10.18 -13.98 1.07
C ALA A 28 10.17 -13.73 -0.44
N ALA A 29 10.75 -12.61 -0.90
CA ALA A 29 10.81 -12.26 -2.32
C ALA A 29 12.05 -11.42 -2.68
N PRO A 30 13.28 -11.92 -2.45
CA PRO A 30 14.51 -11.13 -2.59
C PRO A 30 14.74 -10.64 -4.02
N TRP A 31 14.43 -11.48 -5.01
CA TRP A 31 14.56 -11.13 -6.42
C TRP A 31 13.53 -10.10 -6.88
N SER A 32 12.28 -10.20 -6.40
CA SER A 32 11.26 -9.19 -6.73
C SER A 32 11.57 -7.85 -6.07
N LEU A 33 12.15 -7.88 -4.87
CA LEU A 33 12.66 -6.68 -4.19
C LEU A 33 13.82 -6.05 -4.97
N ALA A 34 14.78 -6.84 -5.44
CA ALA A 34 15.89 -6.33 -6.26
C ALA A 34 15.39 -5.69 -7.55
N VAL A 35 14.48 -6.35 -8.27
CA VAL A 35 13.87 -5.82 -9.50
C VAL A 35 13.05 -4.55 -9.24
N PHE A 36 12.29 -4.51 -8.15
CA PHE A 36 11.56 -3.31 -7.72
C PHE A 36 12.53 -2.15 -7.50
N LEU A 37 13.56 -2.32 -6.66
CA LEU A 37 14.54 -1.27 -6.37
C LEU A 37 15.25 -0.76 -7.62
N LEU A 38 15.62 -1.66 -8.53
CA LEU A 38 16.34 -1.32 -9.75
C LEU A 38 15.46 -0.56 -10.76
N SER A 39 14.18 -0.93 -10.86
CA SER A 39 13.24 -0.35 -11.83
C SER A 39 12.47 0.87 -11.30
N LEU A 40 12.47 1.09 -9.98
CA LEU A 40 11.76 2.18 -9.32
C LEU A 40 12.06 3.60 -9.84
N PRO A 41 13.33 4.04 -10.02
CA PRO A 41 13.60 5.39 -10.54
C PRO A 41 13.03 5.59 -11.95
N PHE A 42 13.07 4.55 -12.79
CA PHE A 42 12.48 4.58 -14.14
C PHE A 42 10.95 4.57 -14.09
N ALA A 43 10.36 3.76 -13.21
CA ALA A 43 8.92 3.70 -13.03
C ALA A 43 8.33 5.04 -12.58
N ILE A 44 9.04 5.76 -11.70
CA ILE A 44 8.64 7.10 -11.24
C ILE A 44 8.66 8.11 -12.40
N LEU A 45 9.60 8.00 -13.33
CA LEU A 45 9.69 8.88 -14.51
C LEU A 45 8.66 8.57 -15.60
N ALA A 46 8.00 7.41 -15.56
CA ALA A 46 7.01 7.03 -16.56
C ALA A 46 5.85 8.03 -16.69
N ALA A 47 5.58 8.82 -15.66
CA ALA A 47 4.51 9.83 -15.64
C ALA A 47 4.82 11.11 -16.45
N SER A 48 6.08 11.39 -16.82
CA SER A 48 6.45 12.68 -17.44
C SER A 48 7.04 12.62 -18.85
N LEU A 49 7.25 11.44 -19.44
CA LEU A 49 7.98 11.33 -20.71
C LEU A 49 7.10 11.08 -21.95
N TYR A 50 7.26 11.98 -22.94
CA TYR A 50 6.61 11.95 -24.25
C TYR A 50 6.89 10.66 -25.05
N TRP A 51 5.91 10.35 -25.90
CA TRP A 51 5.56 9.10 -26.61
C TRP A 51 6.69 8.13 -27.04
N LEU A 52 7.86 8.60 -27.50
CA LEU A 52 8.95 7.73 -27.99
C LEU A 52 9.91 7.22 -26.90
N LYS A 53 10.17 8.01 -25.85
CA LYS A 53 10.91 7.54 -24.66
C LYS A 53 9.96 6.90 -23.64
N GLY A 54 8.70 7.33 -23.62
CA GLY A 54 7.67 6.82 -22.71
C GLY A 54 7.46 5.30 -22.76
N GLY A 55 7.63 4.65 -23.92
CA GLY A 55 7.46 3.20 -24.04
C GLY A 55 8.41 2.37 -23.16
N LEU A 56 9.68 2.78 -23.07
CA LEU A 56 10.68 2.08 -22.25
C LEU A 56 10.43 2.31 -20.75
N PHE A 57 10.10 3.54 -20.36
CA PHE A 57 9.74 3.86 -18.98
C PHE A 57 8.43 3.20 -18.55
N LEU A 58 7.46 3.08 -19.46
CA LEU A 58 6.23 2.33 -19.22
C LEU A 58 6.52 0.84 -19.04
N LEU A 59 7.42 0.27 -19.85
CA LEU A 59 7.88 -1.10 -19.65
C LEU A 59 8.52 -1.28 -18.27
N PHE A 60 9.41 -0.38 -17.86
CA PHE A 60 9.98 -0.40 -16.51
C PHE A 60 8.94 -0.20 -15.42
N ALA A 61 7.92 0.64 -15.63
CA ALA A 61 6.81 0.82 -14.71
C ALA A 61 5.97 -0.47 -14.57
N LEU A 62 5.71 -1.17 -15.68
CA LEU A 62 5.02 -2.46 -15.66
C LEU A 62 5.86 -3.53 -14.95
N VAL A 63 7.16 -3.61 -15.26
CA VAL A 63 8.09 -4.52 -14.56
C VAL A 63 8.13 -4.21 -13.06
N ASN A 64 8.22 -2.93 -12.70
CA ASN A 64 8.20 -2.48 -11.31
C ASN A 64 6.88 -2.84 -10.62
N LEU A 65 5.74 -2.66 -11.29
CA LEU A 65 4.42 -3.01 -10.76
C LEU A 65 4.26 -4.52 -10.57
N ILE A 66 4.75 -5.34 -11.51
CA ILE A 66 4.75 -6.80 -11.39
C ILE A 66 5.64 -7.23 -10.22
N ALA A 67 6.85 -6.67 -10.12
CA ALA A 67 7.78 -6.94 -9.03
C ALA A 67 7.20 -6.53 -7.67
N PHE A 68 6.59 -5.35 -7.60
CA PHE A 68 5.91 -4.82 -6.43
C PHE A 68 4.71 -5.67 -6.01
N SER A 69 3.92 -6.14 -6.98
CA SER A 69 2.80 -7.07 -6.73
C SER A 69 3.28 -8.39 -6.12
N ARG A 70 4.32 -9.01 -6.69
CA ARG A 70 4.90 -10.27 -6.18
C ARG A 70 5.45 -10.11 -4.76
N MET A 71 6.16 -9.01 -4.53
CA MET A 71 6.74 -8.66 -3.24
C MET A 71 5.66 -8.42 -2.18
N THR A 72 4.68 -7.57 -2.46
CA THR A 72 3.57 -7.29 -1.53
C THR A 72 2.72 -8.53 -1.27
N PHE A 73 2.45 -9.37 -2.28
CA PHE A 73 1.75 -10.65 -2.10
C PHE A 73 2.48 -11.58 -1.12
N ALA A 74 3.80 -11.74 -1.28
CA ALA A 74 4.61 -12.57 -0.38
C ALA A 74 4.63 -12.00 1.05
N TRP A 75 4.77 -10.68 1.19
CA TRP A 75 4.79 -9.98 2.47
C TRP A 75 3.46 -10.08 3.23
N HIS A 76 2.35 -9.87 2.53
CA HIS A 76 1.01 -10.02 3.11
C HIS A 76 0.79 -11.45 3.60
N ARG A 77 1.27 -12.46 2.87
CA ARG A 77 1.21 -13.86 3.33
C ARG A 77 2.07 -14.11 4.57
N VAL A 78 3.27 -13.54 4.66
CA VAL A 78 4.14 -13.72 5.85
C VAL A 78 3.49 -13.17 7.12
N ILE A 79 2.89 -11.98 7.07
CA ILE A 79 2.26 -11.37 8.25
C ILE A 79 0.88 -11.98 8.54
N ALA A 80 0.07 -12.23 7.51
CA ALA A 80 -1.29 -12.73 7.69
C ALA A 80 -1.36 -14.23 8.00
N ARG A 81 -0.34 -15.03 7.64
CA ARG A 81 -0.27 -16.48 7.94
C ARG A 81 0.56 -16.82 9.17
N ALA A 82 1.09 -15.82 9.89
CA ALA A 82 1.92 -16.05 11.06
C ALA A 82 1.24 -16.93 12.14
N ASP A 83 -0.10 -16.95 12.17
CA ASP A 83 -0.90 -17.71 13.14
C ASP A 83 -1.82 -18.79 12.52
N ASP A 84 -1.85 -18.96 11.17
CA ASP A 84 -2.87 -19.79 10.52
C ASP A 84 -2.31 -20.64 9.36
N THR A 85 -2.13 -21.94 9.63
CA THR A 85 -1.53 -22.93 8.72
C THR A 85 -2.46 -23.40 7.60
N ARG A 86 -3.72 -22.94 7.58
CA ARG A 86 -4.79 -23.49 6.72
C ARG A 86 -5.25 -22.57 5.58
N ILE A 87 -4.57 -21.46 5.36
CA ILE A 87 -4.87 -20.56 4.25
C ILE A 87 -4.30 -21.17 2.97
N ASP A 88 -5.05 -22.07 2.34
CA ASP A 88 -4.77 -22.61 1.01
C ASP A 88 -5.71 -21.97 -0.01
N ALA A 89 -5.24 -20.90 -0.64
CA ALA A 89 -5.78 -20.41 -1.89
C ALA A 89 -4.78 -20.71 -3.01
N GLY A 90 -5.26 -21.31 -4.10
CA GLY A 90 -4.48 -21.65 -5.29
C GLY A 90 -3.64 -20.47 -5.77
N GLY A 91 -2.32 -20.61 -5.69
CA GLY A 91 -1.38 -19.48 -5.66
C GLY A 91 -1.35 -18.59 -6.90
N SER A 92 -1.74 -19.08 -8.08
CA SER A 92 -1.68 -18.31 -9.33
C SER A 92 -2.85 -17.33 -9.48
N THR A 93 -4.08 -17.78 -9.23
CA THR A 93 -5.29 -16.95 -9.39
C THR A 93 -5.36 -15.84 -8.35
N ALA A 94 -4.97 -16.12 -7.10
CA ALA A 94 -4.91 -15.11 -6.04
C ALA A 94 -3.83 -14.04 -6.32
N GLN A 95 -2.68 -14.43 -6.87
CA GLN A 95 -1.62 -13.52 -7.26
C GLN A 95 -2.04 -12.63 -8.45
N ALA A 96 -2.77 -13.19 -9.43
CA ALA A 96 -3.29 -12.41 -10.56
C ALA A 96 -4.31 -11.36 -10.10
N TRP A 97 -5.25 -11.72 -9.21
CA TRP A 97 -6.20 -10.76 -8.65
C TRP A 97 -5.54 -9.67 -7.79
N HIS A 98 -4.52 -10.03 -7.01
CA HIS A 98 -3.73 -9.05 -6.24
C HIS A 98 -3.05 -8.06 -7.19
N LEU A 99 -2.46 -8.54 -8.29
CA LEU A 99 -1.89 -7.68 -9.32
C LEU A 99 -2.93 -6.77 -9.96
N VAL A 100 -4.11 -7.28 -10.30
CA VAL A 100 -5.19 -6.48 -10.91
C VAL A 100 -5.66 -5.38 -9.97
N MET A 101 -5.90 -5.69 -8.68
CA MET A 101 -6.32 -4.67 -7.71
C MET A 101 -5.22 -3.63 -7.47
N LEU A 102 -3.97 -4.06 -7.31
CA LEU A 102 -2.84 -3.16 -7.13
C LEU A 102 -2.59 -2.29 -8.36
N GLY A 103 -2.73 -2.87 -9.56
CA GLY A 103 -2.60 -2.17 -10.83
C GLY A 103 -3.70 -1.13 -11.01
N LEU A 104 -4.96 -1.48 -10.74
CA LEU A 104 -6.07 -0.52 -10.78
C LEU A 104 -5.84 0.64 -9.79
N LEU A 105 -5.38 0.32 -8.58
CA LEU A 105 -5.04 1.31 -7.56
C LEU A 105 -3.91 2.24 -8.05
N ALA A 106 -2.85 1.66 -8.60
CA ALA A 106 -1.71 2.40 -9.12
C ALA A 106 -2.13 3.31 -10.28
N VAL A 107 -3.00 2.85 -11.19
CA VAL A 107 -3.52 3.66 -12.30
C VAL A 107 -4.32 4.85 -11.77
N VAL A 108 -5.25 4.63 -10.83
CA VAL A 108 -6.07 5.71 -10.26
C VAL A 108 -5.20 6.74 -9.53
N VAL A 109 -4.26 6.27 -8.70
CA VAL A 109 -3.34 7.16 -7.96
C VAL A 109 -2.43 7.93 -8.91
N THR A 110 -1.89 7.28 -9.95
CA THR A 110 -1.01 7.92 -10.94
C THR A 110 -1.76 8.95 -11.77
N ALA A 111 -2.97 8.63 -12.23
CA ALA A 111 -3.81 9.54 -13.00
C ALA A 111 -4.15 10.80 -12.19
N LEU A 112 -4.51 10.61 -10.92
CA LEU A 112 -4.78 11.71 -10.00
C LEU A 112 -3.53 12.52 -9.68
N ALA A 113 -2.39 11.87 -9.44
CA ALA A 113 -1.12 12.55 -9.22
C ALA A 113 -0.73 13.41 -10.43
N ARG A 114 -0.97 12.91 -11.66
CA ARG A 114 -0.75 13.66 -12.88
C ARG A 114 -1.66 14.88 -12.97
N ALA A 115 -2.95 14.72 -12.67
CA ALA A 115 -3.91 15.82 -12.65
C ALA A 115 -3.58 16.87 -11.56
N THR A 116 -3.07 16.42 -10.42
CA THR A 116 -2.61 17.33 -9.34
C THR A 116 -1.30 18.01 -9.68
N GLY A 117 -0.45 17.41 -10.52
CA GLY A 117 0.84 17.97 -10.94
C GLY A 117 0.72 19.29 -11.70
N ASP A 118 -0.40 19.51 -12.41
CA ASP A 118 -0.64 20.76 -13.15
C ASP A 118 -1.29 21.85 -12.28
N LEU A 119 -1.78 21.48 -11.08
CA LEU A 119 -2.48 22.36 -10.15
C LEU A 119 -1.64 23.59 -9.74
N PRO A 120 -0.33 23.49 -9.41
CA PRO A 120 0.47 24.66 -9.03
C PRO A 120 0.52 25.70 -10.16
N TYR A 121 0.64 25.27 -11.41
CA TYR A 121 0.68 26.15 -12.57
C TYR A 121 -0.66 26.86 -12.79
N VAL A 122 -1.77 26.10 -12.77
CA VAL A 122 -3.12 26.66 -12.92
C VAL A 122 -3.43 27.65 -11.81
N LEU A 123 -3.10 27.31 -10.56
CA LEU A 123 -3.33 28.17 -9.41
C LEU A 123 -2.49 29.44 -9.47
N PHE A 124 -1.21 29.32 -9.88
CA PHE A 124 -0.32 30.47 -10.03
C PHE A 124 -0.81 31.44 -11.11
N ALA A 125 -1.26 30.92 -12.24
CA ALA A 125 -1.85 31.71 -13.32
C ALA A 125 -3.16 32.38 -12.90
N LEU A 126 -4.06 31.64 -12.22
CA LEU A 126 -5.35 32.15 -11.74
C LEU A 126 -5.19 33.28 -10.72
N MET A 127 -4.15 33.20 -9.87
CA MET A 127 -3.85 34.19 -8.85
C MET A 127 -2.99 35.37 -9.36
N ASN A 128 -2.71 35.41 -10.67
CA ASN A 128 -1.92 36.45 -11.35
C ASN A 128 -0.52 36.67 -10.73
N GLY A 129 0.21 35.58 -10.47
CA GLY A 129 1.57 35.65 -9.92
C GLY A 129 1.63 36.18 -8.49
N PRO A 130 0.97 35.52 -7.53
CA PRO A 130 0.90 35.98 -6.14
C PRO A 130 2.26 35.89 -5.44
N ALA A 131 2.41 36.63 -4.34
CA ALA A 131 3.54 36.44 -3.42
C ALA A 131 3.60 34.99 -2.93
N SER A 132 4.82 34.45 -2.81
CA SER A 132 5.08 33.03 -2.51
C SER A 132 4.32 32.51 -1.28
N GLY A 133 4.26 33.28 -0.19
CA GLY A 133 3.52 32.88 1.01
C GLY A 133 2.02 32.68 0.77
N LEU A 134 1.39 33.57 0.00
CA LEU A 134 -0.04 33.50 -0.32
C LEU A 134 -0.31 32.35 -1.30
N PHE A 135 0.58 32.14 -2.27
CA PHE A 135 0.53 30.99 -3.16
C PHE A 135 0.48 29.66 -2.39
N PHE A 136 1.42 29.43 -1.47
CA PHE A 136 1.45 28.21 -0.67
C PHE A 136 0.28 28.10 0.31
N ALA A 137 -0.17 29.22 0.89
CA ALA A 137 -1.32 29.26 1.78
C ALA A 137 -2.62 28.82 1.08
N VAL A 138 -2.72 28.98 -0.24
CA VAL A 138 -3.86 28.50 -1.04
C VAL A 138 -3.59 27.11 -1.64
N LEU A 139 -2.39 26.86 -2.13
CA LEU A 139 -2.03 25.58 -2.75
C LEU A 139 -2.18 24.40 -1.78
N VAL A 140 -1.64 24.54 -0.56
CA VAL A 140 -1.66 23.47 0.46
C VAL A 140 -3.08 23.01 0.80
N PRO A 141 -4.04 23.89 1.16
CA PRO A 141 -5.40 23.45 1.47
C PRO A 141 -6.11 22.87 0.24
N VAL A 142 -5.90 23.38 -0.97
CA VAL A 142 -6.50 22.80 -2.19
C VAL A 142 -5.99 21.37 -2.41
N VAL A 143 -4.68 21.15 -2.28
CA VAL A 143 -4.08 19.80 -2.37
C VAL A 143 -4.63 18.90 -1.25
N LEU A 144 -4.75 19.39 -0.02
CA LEU A 144 -5.31 18.62 1.08
C LEU A 144 -6.76 18.23 0.84
N VAL A 145 -7.61 19.16 0.39
CA VAL A 145 -9.02 18.90 0.08
C VAL A 145 -9.16 17.87 -1.03
N LEU A 146 -8.27 17.90 -2.04
CA LEU A 146 -8.26 16.91 -3.11
C LEU A 146 -7.82 15.52 -2.61
N TRP A 147 -6.73 15.46 -1.83
CA TRP A 147 -6.10 14.19 -1.45
C TRP A 147 -6.70 13.52 -0.22
N LEU A 148 -7.24 14.27 0.75
CA LEU A 148 -7.88 13.71 1.95
C LEU A 148 -8.97 12.66 1.66
N PRO A 149 -9.97 12.91 0.79
CA PRO A 149 -11.00 11.91 0.50
C PRO A 149 -10.42 10.67 -0.19
N ILE A 150 -9.36 10.87 -0.99
CA ILE A 150 -8.70 9.79 -1.72
C ILE A 150 -7.86 8.94 -0.78
N LEU A 151 -7.07 9.55 0.10
CA LEU A 151 -6.32 8.86 1.15
C LEU A 151 -7.27 8.11 2.10
N TYR A 152 -8.43 8.68 2.40
CA TYR A 152 -9.47 8.01 3.18
C TYR A 152 -10.04 6.79 2.44
N GLY A 153 -10.34 6.94 1.15
CA GLY A 153 -10.78 5.84 0.29
C GLY A 153 -9.73 4.73 0.16
N LEU A 154 -8.46 5.10 -0.03
CA LEU A 154 -7.33 4.18 -0.02
C LEU A 154 -7.21 3.46 1.32
N ALA A 155 -7.38 4.18 2.44
CA ALA A 155 -7.32 3.56 3.76
C ALA A 155 -8.46 2.56 4.02
N LEU A 156 -9.62 2.77 3.41
CA LEU A 156 -10.74 1.83 3.43
C LEU A 156 -10.50 0.59 2.54
N LEU A 157 -9.82 0.77 1.41
CA LEU A 157 -9.66 -0.26 0.38
C LEU A 157 -8.36 -1.06 0.54
N ALA A 158 -7.31 -0.48 1.11
CA ALA A 158 -6.00 -1.13 1.27
C ALA A 158 -6.07 -2.47 2.03
N PRO A 159 -6.89 -2.64 3.10
CA PRO A 159 -7.03 -3.94 3.76
C PRO A 159 -7.70 -5.03 2.91
N ALA A 160 -8.29 -4.69 1.77
CA ALA A 160 -8.79 -5.69 0.81
C ALA A 160 -7.63 -6.36 0.02
N LEU A 161 -6.45 -5.74 -0.07
CA LEU A 161 -5.28 -6.31 -0.74
C LEU A 161 -4.77 -7.59 -0.04
N PRO A 162 -4.52 -7.60 1.29
CA PRO A 162 -4.21 -8.85 2.00
C PRO A 162 -5.31 -9.89 1.88
N ARG A 163 -6.59 -9.50 1.87
CA ARG A 163 -7.71 -10.45 1.70
C ARG A 163 -7.64 -11.17 0.36
N ALA A 164 -7.39 -10.45 -0.73
CA ALA A 164 -7.20 -11.04 -2.05
C ALA A 164 -5.97 -11.96 -2.08
N ALA A 165 -4.86 -11.55 -1.45
CA ALA A 165 -3.63 -12.33 -1.39
C ALA A 165 -3.75 -13.62 -0.54
N VAL A 166 -4.60 -13.59 0.48
CA VAL A 166 -4.77 -14.67 1.46
C VAL A 166 -5.88 -15.63 1.04
N THR A 167 -7.05 -15.11 0.67
CA THR A 167 -8.27 -15.92 0.44
C THR A 167 -8.63 -16.09 -1.04
N GLY A 168 -8.03 -15.32 -1.95
CA GLY A 168 -8.43 -15.29 -3.36
C GLY A 168 -9.83 -14.68 -3.62
N ALA A 169 -10.54 -14.23 -2.59
CA ALA A 169 -11.87 -13.65 -2.70
C ALA A 169 -11.81 -12.13 -2.88
N THR A 170 -12.55 -11.61 -3.86
CA THR A 170 -12.63 -10.19 -4.24
C THR A 170 -13.70 -9.38 -3.47
N GLY A 171 -14.35 -9.99 -2.48
CA GLY A 171 -15.47 -9.40 -1.75
C GLY A 171 -15.07 -8.26 -0.79
N LEU A 172 -15.55 -7.05 -1.06
CA LEU A 172 -15.44 -5.86 -0.19
C LEU A 172 -16.41 -5.90 1.03
N ARG A 173 -17.41 -6.79 1.01
CA ARG A 173 -18.38 -6.97 2.11
C ARG A 173 -17.67 -7.60 3.31
N GLY A 174 -17.64 -6.87 4.44
CA GLY A 174 -17.04 -7.30 5.71
C GLY A 174 -15.74 -6.56 6.08
N VAL A 175 -14.89 -6.19 5.11
CA VAL A 175 -13.61 -5.49 5.38
C VAL A 175 -13.84 -4.06 5.87
N ARG A 176 -14.87 -3.37 5.35
CA ARG A 176 -15.22 -1.99 5.76
C ARG A 176 -15.65 -1.86 7.22
N ALA A 177 -16.20 -2.93 7.81
CA ALA A 177 -16.81 -2.91 9.15
C ALA A 177 -15.86 -3.41 10.25
N ALA A 178 -14.70 -3.97 9.90
CA ALA A 178 -13.93 -4.81 10.81
C ALA A 178 -12.57 -4.23 11.24
N MET A 179 -12.19 -3.03 10.77
CA MET A 179 -10.88 -2.44 11.14
C MET A 179 -10.93 -1.95 12.60
N PRO A 180 -10.20 -2.58 13.55
CA PRO A 180 -10.30 -2.25 14.97
C PRO A 180 -9.52 -0.97 15.35
N TYR A 181 -8.75 -0.43 14.39
CA TYR A 181 -7.88 0.73 14.57
C TYR A 181 -8.45 2.00 13.92
N PRO A 182 -8.13 3.20 14.44
CA PRO A 182 -8.44 4.44 13.75
C PRO A 182 -7.73 4.50 12.38
N ARG A 183 -8.39 5.08 11.37
CA ARG A 183 -7.92 5.06 9.96
C ARG A 183 -6.87 6.13 9.64
N TRP A 184 -6.81 7.20 10.43
CA TRP A 184 -5.91 8.34 10.20
C TRP A 184 -4.41 8.00 10.18
N PRO A 185 -3.87 7.05 10.98
CA PRO A 185 -2.44 6.72 10.92
C PRO A 185 -2.06 6.11 9.57
N LEU A 186 -2.95 5.31 8.98
CA LEU A 186 -2.74 4.72 7.67
C LEU A 186 -2.89 5.77 6.56
N MET A 187 -3.84 6.70 6.71
CA MET A 187 -3.95 7.86 5.81
C MET A 187 -2.67 8.71 5.81
N LEU A 188 -2.09 8.96 6.99
CA LEU A 188 -0.81 9.69 7.10
C LEU A 188 0.33 8.92 6.46
N ALA A 189 0.45 7.61 6.71
CA ALA A 189 1.49 6.80 6.11
C ALA A 189 1.38 6.77 4.57
N LEU A 190 0.15 6.65 4.04
CA LEU A 190 -0.12 6.75 2.60
C LEU A 190 0.19 8.16 2.07
N GLY A 191 -0.17 9.20 2.81
CA GLY A 191 0.16 10.59 2.47
C GLY A 191 1.66 10.80 2.33
N ILE A 192 2.45 10.38 3.33
CA ILE A 192 3.92 10.46 3.30
C ILE A 192 4.47 9.64 2.12
N LEU A 193 3.94 8.45 1.87
CA LEU A 193 4.37 7.61 0.74
C LEU A 193 4.14 8.30 -0.61
N VAL A 194 2.94 8.86 -0.83
CA VAL A 194 2.60 9.59 -2.06
C VAL A 194 3.47 10.85 -2.19
N SER A 195 3.64 11.62 -1.12
CA SER A 195 4.49 12.81 -1.10
C SER A 195 5.94 12.46 -1.41
N ALA A 196 6.49 11.39 -0.84
CA ALA A 196 7.84 10.91 -1.12
C ALA A 196 8.00 10.52 -2.60
N GLY A 197 7.00 9.85 -3.19
CA GLY A 197 6.98 9.52 -4.62
C GLY A 197 6.96 10.75 -5.51
N GLY A 198 6.15 11.76 -5.16
CA GLY A 198 6.10 13.04 -5.87
C GLY A 198 7.42 13.82 -5.77
N LEU A 199 8.01 13.91 -4.57
CA LEU A 199 9.31 14.57 -4.35
C LEU A 199 10.44 13.85 -5.09
N ALA A 200 10.45 12.52 -5.10
CA ALA A 200 11.39 11.73 -5.88
C ALA A 200 11.21 11.98 -7.39
N HIS A 201 9.97 12.08 -7.87
CA HIS A 201 9.68 12.41 -9.27
C HIS A 201 10.23 13.79 -9.64
N SER A 202 9.91 14.82 -8.85
CA SER A 202 10.35 16.19 -9.10
C SER A 202 11.88 16.29 -9.09
N ALA A 203 12.55 15.76 -8.05
CA ALA A 203 14.00 15.81 -7.95
C ALA A 203 14.69 15.06 -9.11
N LEU A 204 14.15 13.91 -9.52
CA LEU A 204 14.70 13.13 -10.61
C LEU A 204 14.47 13.80 -11.98
N TYR A 205 13.28 14.39 -12.18
CA TYR A 205 12.95 15.14 -13.39
C TYR A 205 13.80 16.40 -13.53
N GLU A 206 13.96 17.16 -12.44
CA GLU A 206 14.83 18.34 -12.40
C GLU A 206 16.27 17.95 -12.72
N TYR A 207 16.84 16.95 -12.06
CA TYR A 207 18.21 16.50 -12.29
C TYR A 207 18.49 16.03 -13.73
N LEU A 208 17.51 15.39 -14.39
CA LEU A 208 17.64 14.91 -15.76
C LEU A 208 17.36 16.00 -16.81
N GLY A 209 16.49 16.97 -16.50
CA GLY A 209 16.02 17.98 -17.44
C GLY A 209 16.74 19.33 -17.35
N TYR A 210 17.21 19.67 -16.17
CA TYR A 210 17.94 20.90 -15.86
C TYR A 210 19.21 20.48 -15.11
N ALA A 211 20.39 20.83 -15.62
CA ALA A 211 21.66 20.51 -14.97
C ALA A 211 21.81 21.35 -13.68
N VAL A 212 21.02 21.03 -12.64
CA VAL A 212 20.93 21.76 -11.38
C VAL A 212 21.87 21.13 -10.36
N ASP A 213 22.66 21.96 -9.70
CA ASP A 213 23.68 21.61 -8.70
C ASP A 213 23.14 20.99 -7.40
N GLY A 214 21.83 20.72 -7.31
CA GLY A 214 21.15 20.20 -6.11
C GLY A 214 21.62 18.80 -5.67
N GLY A 215 22.43 18.13 -6.47
CA GLY A 215 23.13 16.90 -6.16
C GLY A 215 22.21 15.67 -6.07
N PRO A 216 22.74 14.46 -6.37
CA PRO A 216 21.95 13.22 -6.35
C PRO A 216 21.46 12.82 -4.94
N TYR A 217 21.94 13.49 -3.89
CA TYR A 217 21.61 13.20 -2.50
C TYR A 217 20.10 13.26 -2.21
N TRP A 218 19.42 14.32 -2.65
CA TRP A 218 17.98 14.49 -2.40
C TRP A 218 17.14 13.42 -3.10
N ILE A 219 17.54 13.03 -4.31
CA ILE A 219 16.93 11.91 -5.04
C ILE A 219 17.04 10.64 -4.20
N VAL A 220 18.25 10.30 -3.75
CA VAL A 220 18.49 9.10 -2.93
C VAL A 220 17.69 9.16 -1.63
N ALA A 221 17.59 10.33 -0.98
CA ALA A 221 16.82 10.52 0.24
C ALA A 221 15.32 10.26 0.02
N TYR A 222 14.71 10.86 -1.02
CA TYR A 222 13.28 10.66 -1.33
C TYR A 222 12.97 9.23 -1.78
N LEU A 223 13.85 8.62 -2.58
CA LEU A 223 13.72 7.21 -2.97
C LEU A 223 13.80 6.28 -1.76
N THR A 224 14.76 6.52 -0.86
CA THR A 224 14.91 5.74 0.38
C THR A 224 13.67 5.88 1.25
N LEU A 225 13.16 7.11 1.42
CA LEU A 225 11.94 7.38 2.16
C LEU A 225 10.74 6.63 1.54
N PHE A 226 10.59 6.66 0.22
CA PHE A 226 9.54 5.94 -0.49
C PHE A 226 9.62 4.43 -0.24
N ILE A 227 10.81 3.83 -0.32
CA ILE A 227 11.03 2.40 -0.08
C ILE A 227 10.68 2.03 1.37
N VAL A 228 11.18 2.78 2.34
CA VAL A 228 10.91 2.55 3.77
C VAL A 228 9.41 2.68 4.05
N MET A 229 8.76 3.71 3.51
CA MET A 229 7.33 3.90 3.70
C MET A 229 6.48 2.83 3.02
N THR A 230 6.93 2.30 1.89
CA THR A 230 6.27 1.16 1.23
C THR A 230 6.26 -0.06 2.16
N PHE A 231 7.38 -0.31 2.84
CA PHE A 231 7.48 -1.39 3.84
C PHE A 231 6.57 -1.14 5.05
N VAL A 232 6.56 0.08 5.58
CA VAL A 232 5.70 0.47 6.72
C VAL A 232 4.22 0.33 6.36
N VAL A 233 3.79 0.88 5.22
CA VAL A 233 2.39 0.79 4.76
C VAL A 233 2.00 -0.66 4.53
N GLY A 234 2.85 -1.47 3.88
CA GLY A 234 2.60 -2.89 3.68
C GLY A 234 2.40 -3.65 5.00
N ALA A 235 3.20 -3.35 6.03
CA ALA A 235 3.04 -3.91 7.36
C ALA A 235 1.75 -3.43 8.05
N MET A 236 1.46 -2.12 8.03
CA MET A 236 0.25 -1.55 8.62
C MET A 236 -1.02 -2.15 8.01
N VAL A 237 -1.07 -2.29 6.68
CA VAL A 237 -2.19 -2.89 5.96
C VAL A 237 -2.37 -4.36 6.35
N SER A 238 -1.27 -5.12 6.48
CA SER A 238 -1.32 -6.53 6.89
C SER A 238 -1.79 -6.72 8.33
N VAL A 239 -1.30 -5.88 9.25
CA VAL A 239 -1.70 -5.91 10.66
C VAL A 239 -3.16 -5.55 10.82
N ALA A 240 -3.63 -4.50 10.12
CA ALA A 240 -5.03 -4.12 10.17
C ALA A 240 -5.97 -5.18 9.60
N TYR A 241 -5.53 -5.94 8.58
CA TYR A 241 -6.28 -7.09 8.08
C TYR A 241 -6.32 -8.25 9.09
N ARG A 242 -5.17 -8.61 9.66
CA ARG A 242 -5.06 -9.72 10.62
C ARG A 242 -5.90 -9.47 11.86
N ASP A 243 -5.80 -8.28 12.45
CA ASP A 243 -6.47 -7.94 13.70
C ASP A 243 -7.96 -7.63 13.50
N GLY A 244 -8.38 -7.34 12.25
CA GLY A 244 -9.78 -7.15 11.88
C GLY A 244 -10.48 -8.40 11.34
N ALA A 245 -9.78 -9.51 11.16
CA ALA A 245 -10.44 -10.77 10.82
C ALA A 245 -11.22 -11.27 12.05
N PRO A 246 -12.51 -11.63 11.94
CA PRO A 246 -13.27 -12.14 13.07
C PRO A 246 -12.57 -13.36 13.66
N ALA A 247 -12.26 -13.30 14.97
CA ALA A 247 -11.78 -14.45 15.72
C ALA A 247 -12.81 -15.57 15.58
N ARG A 248 -12.38 -16.72 15.07
CA ARG A 248 -13.27 -17.87 14.93
C ARG A 248 -13.72 -18.29 16.33
N PRO A 249 -15.02 -18.58 16.57
CA PRO A 249 -15.44 -19.24 17.80
C PRO A 249 -14.61 -20.52 17.96
N ALA A 250 -14.15 -20.76 19.18
CA ALA A 250 -13.39 -21.95 19.52
C ALA A 250 -14.11 -23.20 18.97
N PRO A 251 -13.39 -24.21 18.47
CA PRO A 251 -14.02 -25.48 18.12
C PRO A 251 -14.75 -25.95 19.38
N ASP A 252 -16.06 -26.18 19.26
CA ASP A 252 -16.89 -26.75 20.31
C ASP A 252 -16.19 -28.01 20.83
N LYS A 253 -15.58 -27.90 22.00
CA LYS A 253 -15.23 -29.07 22.80
C LYS A 253 -16.51 -29.51 23.49
N GLY A 254 -17.37 -30.22 22.78
CA GLY A 254 -18.56 -30.81 23.39
C GLY A 254 -19.70 -30.97 22.40
N GLY A 255 -19.87 -32.19 21.90
CA GLY A 255 -20.98 -32.53 21.01
C GLY A 255 -20.94 -34.02 20.66
N ASP A 256 -21.15 -34.84 21.69
CA ASP A 256 -21.56 -36.24 21.68
C ASP A 256 -20.89 -37.22 20.70
N SER A 257 -19.91 -37.94 21.24
CA SER A 257 -19.47 -39.24 20.76
C SER A 257 -20.31 -40.43 21.27
N ASP A 258 -21.55 -40.21 21.75
CA ASP A 258 -22.32 -41.27 22.42
C ASP A 258 -23.60 -41.76 21.71
N SER A 259 -24.01 -41.24 20.55
CA SER A 259 -25.27 -41.68 19.93
C SER A 259 -25.16 -42.82 18.89
N ILE A 260 -23.99 -43.41 18.63
CA ILE A 260 -23.82 -44.46 17.58
C ILE A 260 -23.55 -45.86 18.16
N LYS A 261 -23.75 -46.09 19.46
CA LYS A 261 -23.58 -47.44 20.05
C LYS A 261 -24.87 -48.18 20.42
N ASP A 262 -26.03 -47.53 20.42
CA ASP A 262 -27.28 -48.19 20.86
C ASP A 262 -28.19 -48.72 19.74
N ALA A 263 -27.74 -48.70 18.47
CA ALA A 263 -28.51 -49.28 17.36
C ALA A 263 -28.13 -50.74 17.03
N ALA A 264 -27.22 -51.35 17.79
CA ALA A 264 -26.73 -52.70 17.54
C ALA A 264 -26.96 -53.61 18.75
N THR A 265 -28.21 -53.71 19.23
CA THR A 265 -28.74 -54.87 19.98
C THR A 265 -30.20 -54.62 20.35
N ALA A 266 -31.12 -55.07 19.51
CA ALA A 266 -32.46 -55.44 19.96
C ALA A 266 -32.86 -56.75 19.24
N PRO A 267 -33.35 -57.75 19.98
CA PRO A 267 -33.63 -59.11 19.49
C PRO A 267 -34.86 -59.22 18.58
#